data_AF-A0A6B0SM16-F1
#
_entry.id   AF-A0A6B0SM16-F1
#
_cell.length_a   1.000
_cell.length_b   1.000
_cell.length_c   1.000
_cell.angle_alpha   90.00
_cell.angle_beta   90.00
_cell.angle_gamma   90.00
#
_symmetry.space_group_name_H-M   'P 1'
#
loop_
_entity.id
_entity.type
_entity.pdbx_description
1 polymer ?
#
loop_
_entity_poly.entity_id
_entity_poly.type
_entity_poly.pdbx_seq_one_letter_code
_entity_poly.pdbx_strand_id
1 'polypeptide(L)'
;MHGNSPYSGTEPSEPELTGTQRRALRDSISQIAARTRDFLPDEYVVGSEISTGSNGVQVTVAVRPPAGNPVSAGFTPEFDSVTDDDLIPDDDREEVARGLAASAAFQVKAALGEDVPQTAR
;
A
#
# COMPACT_ATOMS: atom_id res chain seq x y z
N MET A 1 6.53 -9.66 -48.56
CA MET A 1 7.00 -9.74 -47.16
C MET A 1 6.44 -8.53 -46.44
N HIS A 2 5.28 -8.66 -45.77
CA HIS A 2 4.74 -7.59 -44.93
C HIS A 2 5.34 -7.72 -43.54
N GLY A 3 6.07 -6.68 -43.11
CA GLY A 3 6.72 -6.62 -41.82
C GLY A 3 5.67 -6.50 -40.71
N ASN A 4 5.67 -7.50 -39.83
CA ASN A 4 4.98 -7.45 -38.56
C ASN A 4 5.78 -6.51 -37.63
N SER A 5 5.30 -5.30 -37.42
CA SER A 5 5.66 -4.55 -36.22
C SER A 5 4.66 -4.94 -35.14
N PRO A 6 5.05 -5.66 -34.07
CA PRO A 6 4.15 -5.92 -32.97
C PRO A 6 3.88 -4.58 -32.30
N TYR A 7 2.65 -4.09 -32.38
CA TYR A 7 2.17 -3.05 -31.48
C TYR A 7 2.17 -3.66 -30.08
N SER A 8 3.29 -3.44 -29.39
CA SER A 8 3.41 -3.60 -27.94
C SER A 8 2.25 -2.83 -27.31
N GLY A 9 1.56 -3.47 -26.36
CA GLY A 9 0.29 -3.03 -25.83
C GLY A 9 0.28 -1.54 -25.49
N THR A 10 -0.82 -0.88 -25.86
CA THR A 10 -1.30 0.29 -25.14
C THR A 10 -1.35 -0.07 -23.66
N GLU A 11 -0.34 0.36 -22.92
CA GLU A 11 -0.46 0.49 -21.49
C GLU A 11 -1.46 1.63 -21.28
N PRO A 12 -2.57 1.40 -20.56
CA PRO A 12 -3.58 2.43 -20.37
C PRO A 12 -2.91 3.62 -19.69
N SER A 13 -3.17 4.81 -20.22
CA SER A 13 -2.66 6.09 -19.71
C SER A 13 -2.80 6.17 -18.19
N GLU A 14 -1.74 5.81 -17.49
CA GLU A 14 -1.54 6.07 -16.07
C GLU A 14 -1.72 7.59 -15.89
N PRO A 15 -2.55 8.12 -14.96
CA PRO A 15 -2.52 9.53 -14.64
C PRO A 15 -1.07 9.99 -14.49
N GLU A 16 -0.70 11.04 -15.23
CA GLU A 16 0.68 11.47 -15.42
C GLU A 16 1.26 12.00 -14.10
N LEU A 17 1.66 11.08 -13.21
CA LEU A 17 2.53 11.38 -12.09
C LEU A 17 3.82 11.95 -12.64
N THR A 18 4.18 13.16 -12.22
CA THR A 18 5.50 13.68 -12.55
C THR A 18 6.57 12.78 -11.92
N GLY A 19 7.75 12.68 -12.53
CA GLY A 19 8.84 11.86 -12.00
C GLY A 19 9.22 12.22 -10.55
N THR A 20 9.06 13.49 -10.18
CA THR A 20 9.25 13.99 -8.81
C THR A 20 8.16 13.47 -7.87
N GLN A 21 6.89 13.56 -8.26
CA GLN A 21 5.76 13.06 -7.45
C GLN A 21 5.84 11.57 -7.21
N ARG A 22 6.18 10.78 -8.25
CA ARG A 22 6.37 9.33 -8.08
C ARG A 22 7.49 9.01 -7.10
N ARG A 23 8.56 9.82 -7.09
CA ARG A 23 9.68 9.64 -6.17
C ARG A 23 9.30 10.05 -4.74
N ALA A 24 8.67 11.20 -4.56
CA ALA A 24 8.17 11.67 -3.27
C ALA A 24 7.19 10.65 -2.67
N LEU A 25 6.22 10.19 -3.45
CA LEU A 25 5.23 9.21 -3.02
C LEU A 25 5.89 7.90 -2.60
N ARG A 26 6.83 7.39 -3.39
CA ARG A 26 7.57 6.15 -3.04
C ARG A 26 8.40 6.30 -1.77
N ASP A 27 8.96 7.49 -1.54
CA ASP A 27 9.69 7.79 -0.32
C ASP A 27 8.74 7.82 0.90
N SER A 28 7.64 8.58 0.82
CA SER A 28 6.62 8.64 1.87
C SER A 28 6.07 7.26 2.24
N ILE A 29 5.80 6.43 1.24
CA ILE A 29 5.32 5.05 1.45
C ILE A 29 6.39 4.17 2.08
N SER A 30 7.64 4.31 1.66
CA SER A 30 8.75 3.57 2.27
C SER A 30 8.92 3.96 3.73
N GLN A 31 8.72 5.24 4.07
CA GLN A 31 8.69 5.73 5.44
C GLN A 31 7.50 5.13 6.22
N ILE A 32 6.28 5.12 5.68
CA ILE A 32 5.11 4.48 6.31
C ILE A 32 5.40 3.00 6.58
N ALA A 33 5.97 2.28 5.61
CA ALA A 33 6.30 0.87 5.77
C ALA A 33 7.36 0.65 6.87
N ALA A 34 8.39 1.49 6.92
CA ALA A 34 9.41 1.45 7.97
C ALA A 34 8.82 1.74 9.35
N ARG A 35 7.97 2.77 9.48
CA ARG A 35 7.26 3.12 10.73
C ARG A 35 6.33 1.99 11.18
N THR A 36 5.57 1.41 10.26
CA THR A 36 4.70 0.26 10.54
C THR A 36 5.50 -0.92 11.06
N ARG A 37 6.71 -1.16 10.51
CA ARG A 37 7.61 -2.20 10.98
C ARG A 37 8.22 -1.89 12.35
N ASP A 38 8.34 -0.63 12.75
CA ASP A 38 8.79 -0.28 14.10
C ASP A 38 7.75 -0.67 15.18
N PHE A 39 6.46 -0.62 14.83
CA PHE A 39 5.36 -1.04 15.70
C PHE A 39 5.14 -2.56 15.74
N LEU A 40 5.78 -3.32 14.86
CA LEU A 40 5.55 -4.76 14.70
C LEU A 40 6.85 -5.57 14.88
N PRO A 41 6.77 -6.81 15.38
CA PRO A 41 7.94 -7.68 15.41
C PRO A 41 8.44 -8.03 13.99
N ASP A 42 9.71 -8.44 13.89
CA ASP A 42 10.40 -8.72 12.60
C ASP A 42 9.74 -9.83 11.76
N GLU A 43 8.88 -10.65 12.36
CA GLU A 43 8.10 -11.68 11.67
C GLU A 43 7.04 -11.12 10.71
N TYR A 44 6.65 -9.85 10.86
CA TYR A 44 5.65 -9.20 10.02
C TYR A 44 6.32 -8.64 8.76
N VAL A 45 5.76 -8.99 7.61
CA VAL A 45 6.25 -8.52 6.31
C VAL A 45 5.36 -7.36 5.84
N VAL A 46 5.94 -6.17 5.72
CA VAL A 46 5.26 -4.98 5.19
C VAL A 46 5.61 -4.83 3.71
N GLY A 47 4.60 -4.66 2.87
CA GLY A 47 4.73 -4.38 1.44
C GLY A 47 3.91 -3.16 1.05
N SER A 48 4.25 -2.55 -0.07
CA SER A 48 3.49 -1.42 -0.60
C SER A 48 3.46 -1.45 -2.12
N GLU A 49 2.37 -0.96 -2.68
CA GLU A 49 2.11 -0.91 -4.10
C GLU A 49 1.51 0.44 -4.46
N ILE A 50 2.00 1.02 -5.55
CA ILE A 50 1.43 2.24 -6.13
C ILE A 50 0.74 1.81 -7.41
N SER A 51 -0.57 1.96 -7.45
CA SER A 51 -1.41 1.74 -8.62
C SER A 51 -1.87 3.08 -9.18
N THR A 52 -2.02 3.17 -10.49
CA THR A 52 -2.29 4.44 -11.18
C THR A 52 -3.37 4.12 -12.22
N GLY A 53 -4.57 4.67 -12.04
CA GLY A 53 -5.75 4.29 -12.83
C GLY A 53 -6.67 5.45 -13.12
N SER A 54 -7.82 5.18 -13.75
CA SER A 54 -8.74 6.25 -14.20
C SER A 54 -9.31 7.13 -13.07
N ASN A 55 -9.26 6.65 -11.82
CA ASN A 55 -9.69 7.38 -10.61
C ASN A 55 -8.54 8.15 -9.93
N GLY A 56 -7.36 8.23 -10.56
CA GLY A 56 -6.18 8.85 -9.99
C GLY A 56 -5.15 7.84 -9.49
N VAL A 57 -4.22 8.34 -8.69
CA VAL A 57 -3.15 7.54 -8.09
C VAL A 57 -3.70 6.92 -6.82
N GLN A 58 -3.53 5.61 -6.68
CA GLN A 58 -3.90 4.88 -5.50
C GLN A 58 -2.67 4.22 -4.91
N VAL A 59 -2.52 4.35 -3.60
CA VAL A 59 -1.46 3.69 -2.85
C VAL A 59 -2.08 2.63 -1.97
N THR A 60 -1.49 1.45 -2.01
CA THR A 60 -1.88 0.34 -1.14
C THR A 60 -0.69 -0.07 -0.30
N VAL A 61 -0.87 -0.09 1.02
CA VAL A 61 0.09 -0.66 1.96
C VAL A 61 -0.51 -1.95 2.50
N ALA A 62 0.27 -3.02 2.50
CA ALA A 62 -0.16 -4.33 2.98
C ALA A 62 0.82 -4.87 4.03
N VAL A 63 0.28 -5.45 5.10
CA VAL A 63 1.05 -6.20 6.09
C VAL A 63 0.61 -7.64 6.08
N ARG A 64 1.59 -8.52 5.91
CA ARG A 64 1.44 -9.95 6.06
C ARG A 64 1.94 -10.35 7.45
N PRO A 65 1.04 -10.72 8.37
CA PRO A 65 1.43 -11.39 9.60
C PRO A 65 1.93 -12.82 9.32
N PRO A 66 2.70 -13.46 10.22
CA PRO A 66 3.11 -14.86 10.05
C PRO A 66 1.98 -15.87 10.27
N ALA A 67 0.91 -15.47 10.96
CA ALA A 67 -0.30 -16.25 11.13
C ALA A 67 -1.53 -15.39 10.77
N GLY A 68 -2.46 -15.96 10.03
CA GLY A 68 -3.68 -15.27 9.58
C GLY A 68 -3.56 -14.64 8.19
N ASN A 69 -4.55 -13.81 7.86
CA ASN A 69 -4.68 -13.21 6.53
C ASN A 69 -3.91 -11.88 6.43
N PRO A 70 -3.37 -11.55 5.24
CA PRO A 70 -2.76 -10.24 5.01
C PRO A 70 -3.81 -9.12 5.15
N VAL A 71 -3.39 -8.01 5.76
CA VAL A 71 -4.19 -6.80 5.92
C VAL A 71 -3.67 -5.74 4.97
N SER A 72 -4.54 -5.11 4.21
CA SER A 72 -4.18 -4.03 3.29
C SER A 72 -5.02 -2.79 3.53
N ALA A 73 -4.40 -1.62 3.49
CA ALA A 73 -5.08 -0.33 3.45
C ALA A 73 -4.74 0.37 2.13
N GLY A 74 -5.78 0.77 1.41
CA GLY A 74 -5.66 1.60 0.21
C GLY A 74 -6.04 3.04 0.52
N PHE A 75 -5.25 4.00 0.04
CA PHE A 75 -5.55 5.42 0.15
C PHE A 75 -5.22 6.14 -1.17
N THR A 76 -5.91 7.26 -1.39
CA THR A 76 -5.75 8.07 -2.60
C THR A 76 -5.12 9.39 -2.19
N PRO A 77 -3.83 9.63 -2.47
CA PRO A 77 -3.20 10.92 -2.19
C PRO A 77 -3.88 12.05 -2.98
N GLU A 78 -4.14 13.18 -2.31
CA GLU A 78 -4.72 14.37 -2.94
C GLU A 78 -3.60 15.31 -3.39
N PHE A 79 -3.30 15.34 -4.69
CA PHE A 79 -2.24 16.17 -5.27
C PHE A 79 -2.61 17.65 -5.42
N ASP A 80 -3.86 18.03 -5.14
CA ASP A 80 -4.39 19.38 -5.37
C ASP A 80 -4.05 20.36 -4.23
N SER A 81 -3.76 19.85 -3.03
CA SER A 81 -3.69 20.65 -1.79
C SER A 81 -2.31 20.73 -1.15
N VAL A 82 -1.33 19.94 -1.59
CA VAL A 82 -0.04 19.80 -0.90
C VAL A 82 1.12 20.22 -1.81
N THR A 83 2.06 20.99 -1.25
CA THR A 83 3.34 21.24 -1.92
C THR A 83 4.01 19.89 -2.17
N ASP A 84 4.50 19.67 -3.39
CA ASP A 84 5.03 18.41 -3.98
C ASP A 84 5.98 17.58 -3.07
N ASP A 85 6.49 18.17 -1.99
CA ASP A 85 7.45 17.60 -1.05
C ASP A 85 6.80 16.74 0.07
N ASP A 86 5.53 16.99 0.45
CA ASP A 86 4.90 16.27 1.57
C ASP A 86 3.47 15.81 1.24
N LEU A 87 3.35 14.96 0.22
CA LEU A 87 2.07 14.41 -0.26
C LEU A 87 1.23 13.69 0.81
N ILE A 88 1.87 13.27 1.90
CA ILE A 88 1.23 12.60 3.05
C ILE A 88 1.89 13.15 4.30
N PRO A 89 1.21 13.89 5.19
CA PRO A 89 1.80 14.41 6.43
C PRO A 89 2.30 13.31 7.36
N ASP A 90 3.35 13.57 8.16
CA ASP A 90 3.90 12.56 9.10
C ASP A 90 2.86 12.05 10.11
N ASP A 91 1.92 12.91 10.52
CA ASP A 91 0.82 12.56 11.43
C ASP A 91 -0.13 11.53 10.79
N ASP A 92 -0.55 11.77 9.53
CA ASP A 92 -1.33 10.82 8.74
C ASP A 92 -0.56 9.51 8.50
N ARG A 93 0.76 9.59 8.24
CA ARG A 93 1.62 8.40 8.08
C ARG A 93 1.62 7.56 9.35
N GLU A 94 1.75 8.19 10.52
CA GLU A 94 1.76 7.50 11.81
C GLU A 94 0.40 6.88 12.14
N GLU A 95 -0.69 7.60 11.90
CA GLU A 95 -2.05 7.10 12.13
C GLU A 95 -2.32 5.85 11.27
N VAL A 96 -1.99 5.91 9.97
CA VAL A 96 -2.16 4.78 9.04
C VAL A 96 -1.28 3.61 9.49
N ALA A 97 -0.01 3.85 9.81
CA ALA A 97 0.90 2.81 10.29
C ALA A 97 0.35 2.12 11.55
N ARG A 98 -0.15 2.89 12.50
CA ARG A 98 -0.72 2.37 13.75
C ARG A 98 -2.01 1.58 13.51
N GLY A 99 -2.93 2.08 12.69
CA GLY A 99 -4.18 1.38 12.35
C GLY A 99 -3.93 0.05 11.63
N LEU A 100 -2.93 0.03 10.75
CA LEU A 100 -2.56 -1.15 9.99
C LEU A 100 -1.85 -2.18 10.90
N ALA A 101 -0.94 -1.73 11.77
CA ALA A 101 -0.31 -2.59 12.78
C ALA A 101 -1.32 -3.19 13.76
N ALA A 102 -2.26 -2.40 14.26
CA ALA A 102 -3.33 -2.87 15.15
C ALA A 102 -4.19 -3.94 14.49
N SER A 103 -4.55 -3.74 13.22
CA SER A 103 -5.33 -4.70 12.43
C SER A 103 -4.53 -5.99 12.17
N ALA A 104 -3.24 -5.88 11.86
CA ALA A 104 -2.37 -7.05 11.68
C ALA A 104 -2.20 -7.86 12.97
N ALA A 105 -1.99 -7.19 14.11
CA ALA A 105 -1.90 -7.84 15.41
C ALA A 105 -3.23 -8.52 15.80
N PHE A 106 -4.36 -7.89 15.46
CA PHE A 106 -5.68 -8.51 15.62
C PHE A 106 -5.81 -9.78 14.79
N GLN A 107 -5.32 -9.81 13.54
CA GLN A 107 -5.37 -11.01 12.70
C GLN A 107 -4.56 -12.18 13.29
N VAL A 108 -3.39 -11.92 13.87
CA VAL A 108 -2.61 -12.97 14.55
C VAL A 108 -3.36 -13.49 15.77
N LYS A 109 -3.91 -12.58 16.59
CA LYS A 109 -4.72 -12.97 17.76
C LYS A 109 -5.97 -13.76 17.35
N ALA A 110 -6.63 -13.35 16.27
CA ALA A 110 -7.76 -14.08 15.70
C ALA A 110 -7.29 -15.46 15.24
N ALA A 111 -6.25 -15.57 14.40
CA ALA A 111 -5.73 -16.86 13.91
C ALA A 111 -5.28 -17.83 15.02
N LEU A 112 -4.69 -17.31 16.11
CA LEU A 112 -4.33 -18.11 17.29
C LEU A 112 -5.54 -18.54 18.13
N GLY A 113 -6.64 -17.78 18.09
CA GLY A 113 -7.90 -18.09 18.78
C GLY A 113 -8.96 -18.78 17.91
N GLU A 114 -8.78 -18.78 16.59
CA GLU A 114 -9.70 -19.21 15.53
C GLU A 114 -9.20 -20.52 14.88
N ASP A 115 -8.63 -21.43 15.69
CA ASP A 115 -8.64 -22.88 15.40
C ASP A 115 -10.08 -23.47 15.42
N VAL A 116 -11.09 -22.61 15.26
CA VAL A 116 -12.48 -22.97 15.03
C VAL A 116 -12.78 -22.55 13.60
N PRO A 117 -12.88 -23.49 12.66
CA PRO A 117 -13.12 -23.16 11.27
C PRO A 117 -14.47 -22.45 11.17
N GLN A 118 -14.44 -21.14 10.92
CA GLN A 118 -15.61 -20.41 10.47
C GLN A 118 -15.83 -20.77 8.99
N THR A 119 -16.30 -21.99 8.75
CA THR A 119 -16.89 -22.36 7.47
C THR A 119 -18.06 -21.42 7.23
N ALA A 120 -17.88 -20.54 6.25
CA ALA A 120 -18.92 -19.65 5.76
C ALA A 120 -20.18 -20.45 5.39
N ARG A 121 -21.31 -19.83 5.72
CA ARG A 121 -22.69 -20.31 5.71
C ARG A 121 -23.22 -20.70 4.33
#